data_AF-A0A0V8HTX1-F1
#
_entry.id   AF-A0A0V8HTX1-F1
#
_cell.length_a   1.000
_cell.length_b   1.000
_cell.length_c   1.000
_cell.angle_alpha   90.00
_cell.angle_beta   90.00
_cell.angle_gamma   90.00
#
_symmetry.space_group_name_H-M   'P 1'
#
loop_
_entity.id
_entity.type
_entity.pdbx_description
1 polymer ?
#
loop_
_entity_poly.entity_id
_entity_poly.type
_entity_poly.pdbx_seq_one_letter_code
_entity_poly.pdbx_strand_id
1 'polypeptide(L)'
;MAPSNRTSSILAANQAWADLAMLALNLVAWLQLAVPPSGHEASCWDLKRWRYRLFSTAGKIVSGGRQRRLLIHESAPEAQLLFLLQQSIGLLFHRWRHGELAA
;
A
#
# COMPACT_ATOMS: atom_id res chain seq x y z
N MET A 1 27.01 15.51 -35.11
CA MET A 1 25.70 15.82 -34.49
C MET A 1 25.47 14.79 -33.40
N ALA A 2 25.76 15.12 -32.13
CA ALA A 2 25.85 14.14 -31.05
C ALA A 2 24.62 14.19 -30.12
N PRO A 3 23.65 13.28 -30.27
CA PRO A 3 22.60 13.10 -29.27
C PRO A 3 23.10 12.10 -28.21
N SER A 4 24.07 12.47 -27.37
CA SER A 4 24.71 11.50 -26.46
C SER A 4 24.44 11.70 -24.97
N ASN A 5 24.19 12.93 -24.50
CA ASN A 5 24.04 13.19 -23.05
C ASN A 5 22.57 13.27 -22.59
N ARG A 6 21.68 13.83 -23.43
CA ARG A 6 20.25 13.96 -23.07
C ARG A 6 19.54 12.60 -23.08
N THR A 7 19.83 11.78 -24.08
CA THR A 7 19.25 10.43 -24.27
C THR A 7 19.65 9.45 -23.17
N SER A 8 20.91 9.49 -22.71
CA SER A 8 21.36 8.68 -21.57
C SER A 8 20.67 9.07 -20.27
N SER A 9 20.46 10.38 -20.04
CA SER A 9 19.75 10.87 -18.85
C SER A 9 18.28 10.46 -18.82
N ILE A 10 17.59 10.50 -19.97
CA ILE A 10 16.19 10.06 -20.09
C ILE A 10 16.09 8.54 -19.87
N LEU A 11 17.02 7.77 -20.44
CA LEU A 11 17.06 6.31 -20.24
C LEU A 11 17.27 5.95 -18.76
N ALA A 12 18.19 6.63 -18.08
CA ALA A 12 18.43 6.43 -16.64
C ALA A 12 17.19 6.78 -15.80
N ALA A 13 16.50 7.89 -16.10
CA ALA A 13 15.27 8.27 -15.42
C ALA A 13 14.16 7.22 -15.63
N ASN A 14 13.99 6.73 -16.86
CA ASN A 14 13.01 5.68 -17.16
C ASN A 14 13.31 4.37 -16.41
N GLN A 15 14.58 4.00 -16.31
CA GLN A 15 14.99 2.82 -15.54
C GLN A 15 14.66 2.97 -14.06
N ALA A 16 14.98 4.13 -13.46
CA ALA A 16 14.63 4.41 -12.07
C ALA A 16 13.12 4.33 -11.82
N TRP A 17 12.31 4.83 -12.75
CA TRP A 17 10.85 4.69 -12.68
C TRP A 17 10.39 3.24 -12.79
N ALA A 18 10.99 2.45 -13.67
CA ALA A 18 10.68 1.02 -13.80
C ALA A 18 11.02 0.25 -12.52
N ASP A 19 12.18 0.52 -11.91
CA ASP A 19 12.61 -0.11 -10.66
C ASP A 19 11.66 0.26 -9.51
N LEU A 20 11.26 1.52 -9.40
CA LEU A 20 10.27 1.97 -8.41
C LEU A 20 8.90 1.31 -8.62
N ALA A 21 8.45 1.19 -9.87
CA ALA A 21 7.19 0.53 -10.20
C ALA A 21 7.23 -0.97 -9.82
N MET A 22 8.34 -1.64 -10.09
CA MET A 22 8.56 -3.04 -9.72
C MET A 22 8.64 -3.23 -8.22
N LEU A 23 9.32 -2.34 -7.50
CA LEU A 23 9.36 -2.34 -6.04
C LEU A 23 7.96 -2.18 -5.46
N ALA A 24 7.21 -1.18 -5.93
CA ALA A 24 5.85 -0.95 -5.48
C ALA A 24 4.94 -2.17 -5.75
N LEU A 25 5.05 -2.80 -6.92
CA LEU A 25 4.30 -4.00 -7.25
C LEU A 25 4.64 -5.16 -6.31
N ASN A 26 5.93 -5.39 -6.05
CA ASN A 26 6.38 -6.42 -5.11
C ASN A 26 5.81 -6.16 -3.72
N LEU A 27 5.99 -4.96 -3.17
CA LEU A 27 5.48 -4.60 -1.85
C LEU A 27 3.97 -4.84 -1.76
N VAL A 28 3.20 -4.47 -2.78
CA VAL A 28 1.75 -4.68 -2.81
C VAL A 28 1.38 -6.16 -2.86
N ALA A 29 2.12 -6.98 -3.60
CA ALA A 29 1.89 -8.43 -3.64
C ALA A 29 2.20 -9.09 -2.28
N TRP A 30 3.33 -8.74 -1.66
CA TRP A 30 3.73 -9.27 -0.36
C TRP A 30 2.81 -8.80 0.77
N LEU A 31 2.26 -7.59 0.69
CA LEU A 31 1.31 -7.06 1.66
C LEU A 31 0.07 -7.96 1.83
N GLN A 32 -0.40 -8.58 0.74
CA GLN A 32 -1.53 -9.50 0.76
C GLN A 32 -1.22 -10.79 1.54
N LEU A 33 0.03 -11.24 1.53
CA LEU A 33 0.46 -12.46 2.21
C LEU A 33 0.80 -12.21 3.69
N ALA A 34 1.36 -11.04 4.01
CA ALA A 34 1.96 -10.78 5.31
C ALA A 34 1.00 -10.14 6.32
N VAL A 35 -0.04 -9.42 5.87
CA VAL A 35 -0.82 -8.55 6.77
C VAL A 35 -2.20 -9.09 7.15
N PRO A 36 -2.98 -9.71 6.25
CA PRO A 36 -4.25 -10.28 6.65
C PRO A 36 -4.06 -11.35 7.73
N PRO A 37 -4.94 -11.40 8.75
CA PRO A 37 -4.93 -12.49 9.73
C PRO A 37 -5.03 -13.85 9.05
N SER A 38 -4.48 -14.89 9.69
CA SER A 38 -4.60 -16.27 9.19
C SER A 38 -6.06 -16.64 8.93
N GLY A 39 -6.36 -17.11 7.72
CA GLY A 39 -7.72 -17.49 7.31
C GLY A 39 -8.59 -16.33 6.80
N HIS A 40 -8.06 -15.11 6.73
CA HIS A 40 -8.80 -13.98 6.17
C HIS A 40 -8.97 -14.12 4.64
N GLU A 41 -10.18 -13.88 4.13
CA GLU A 41 -10.53 -14.06 2.71
C GLU A 41 -9.65 -13.24 1.74
N ALA A 42 -9.14 -12.11 2.20
CA ALA A 42 -8.23 -11.27 1.42
C ALA A 42 -6.98 -12.03 0.94
N SER A 43 -6.53 -13.05 1.65
CA SER A 43 -5.33 -13.84 1.28
C SER A 43 -5.55 -14.69 0.02
N CYS A 44 -6.80 -14.98 -0.37
CA CYS A 44 -7.12 -15.76 -1.57
C CYS A 44 -7.64 -14.93 -2.75
N TRP A 45 -7.69 -13.59 -2.62
CA TRP A 45 -8.10 -12.74 -3.74
C TRP A 45 -7.05 -12.72 -4.85
N ASP A 46 -7.49 -12.61 -6.10
CA ASP A 46 -6.57 -12.32 -7.20
C ASP A 46 -5.88 -10.97 -7.00
N LEU A 47 -4.62 -10.87 -7.44
CA LEU A 47 -3.81 -9.67 -7.27
C LEU A 47 -4.46 -8.40 -7.87
N LYS A 48 -5.23 -8.56 -8.96
CA LYS A 48 -6.01 -7.46 -9.55
C LYS A 48 -7.08 -6.94 -8.58
N ARG A 49 -7.83 -7.86 -7.96
CA ARG A 49 -8.89 -7.54 -7.00
C ARG A 49 -8.31 -6.91 -5.73
N TRP A 50 -7.22 -7.47 -5.22
CA TRP A 50 -6.45 -6.92 -4.11
C TRP A 50 -6.03 -5.47 -4.36
N ARG A 51 -5.31 -5.22 -5.46
CA ARG A 51 -4.82 -3.89 -5.84
C ARG A 51 -5.96 -2.88 -5.95
N TYR A 52 -7.04 -3.25 -6.64
CA TYR A 52 -8.19 -2.38 -6.81
C TYR A 52 -8.80 -1.99 -5.44
N ARG A 53 -9.02 -2.95 -4.55
CA ARG A 53 -9.61 -2.70 -3.23
C ARG A 53 -8.70 -1.89 -2.33
N LEU A 54 -7.40 -2.19 -2.33
CA LEU A 54 -6.41 -1.45 -1.55
C LEU A 54 -6.31 0.02 -2.01
N PHE A 55 -6.12 0.27 -3.30
CA PHE A 55 -5.89 1.63 -3.80
C PHE A 55 -7.18 2.46 -3.94
N SER A 56 -8.33 1.86 -4.20
CA SER A 56 -9.61 2.57 -4.16
C SER A 56 -9.96 3.10 -2.76
N THR A 57 -9.28 2.59 -1.73
CA THR A 57 -9.47 3.03 -0.34
C THR A 57 -8.80 4.35 -0.03
N ALA A 58 -7.72 4.72 -0.73
CA ALA A 58 -7.02 5.97 -0.46
C ALA A 58 -7.97 7.19 -0.55
N GLY A 59 -8.91 7.19 -1.50
CA GLY A 59 -9.93 8.22 -1.64
C GLY A 59 -11.09 8.12 -0.63
N LYS A 60 -11.18 7.03 0.12
CA LYS A 60 -12.21 6.78 1.15
C LYS A 60 -11.71 7.10 2.56
N ILE A 61 -10.41 7.32 2.76
CA ILE A 61 -9.87 7.67 4.08
C ILE A 61 -9.94 9.19 4.26
N VAL A 62 -10.74 9.63 5.23
CA VAL A 62 -10.80 11.03 5.63
C VAL A 62 -10.10 11.21 6.97
N SER A 63 -9.11 12.08 7.00
CA SER A 63 -8.40 12.44 8.23
C SER A 63 -8.94 13.77 8.77
N GLY A 64 -9.58 13.72 9.93
CA GLY A 64 -9.89 14.90 10.75
C GLY A 64 -8.88 15.09 11.87
N GLY A 65 -8.85 16.27 12.50
CA GLY A 65 -7.84 16.64 13.49
C GLY A 65 -7.74 15.72 14.72
N ARG A 66 -8.77 14.91 15.01
CA ARG A 66 -8.76 13.92 16.11
C ARG A 66 -9.03 12.49 15.68
N GLN A 67 -9.53 12.25 14.47
CA GLN A 67 -9.99 10.92 14.04
C GLN A 67 -9.81 10.71 12.54
N ARG A 68 -9.49 9.47 12.18
CA ARG A 68 -9.54 9.00 10.78
C ARG A 68 -10.83 8.20 10.60
N ARG A 69 -11.55 8.49 9.52
CA ARG A 69 -12.79 7.80 9.15
C ARG A 69 -12.58 7.10 7.83
N LEU A 70 -13.15 5.90 7.71
CA LEU A 70 -13.19 5.13 6.48
C LEU A 70 -14.59 5.26 5.88
N LEU A 71 -14.72 5.98 4.76
CA LEU A 71 -15.96 6.18 4.02
C LEU A 71 -16.26 4.95 3.16
N ILE A 72 -16.62 3.86 3.82
CA ILE A 72 -17.07 2.62 3.17
C ILE A 72 -18.29 2.09 3.90
N HIS A 73 -19.18 1.44 3.16
CA HIS A 73 -20.29 0.72 3.76
C HIS A 73 -19.76 -0.48 4.57
N GLU A 74 -20.32 -0.71 5.75
CA GLU A 74 -19.86 -1.77 6.66
C GLU A 74 -19.98 -3.18 6.06
N SER A 75 -21.00 -3.42 5.23
CA SER A 75 -21.19 -4.71 4.54
C SER A 75 -20.33 -4.86 3.28
N ALA A 76 -19.51 -3.86 2.92
CA ALA A 76 -18.61 -4.01 1.80
C ALA A 76 -17.59 -5.11 2.13
N PRO A 77 -17.33 -6.04 1.19
CA PRO A 77 -16.46 -7.20 1.45
C PRO A 77 -15.00 -6.82 1.76
N GLU A 78 -14.57 -5.60 1.41
CA GLU A 78 -13.26 -5.07 1.80
C GLU A 78 -13.26 -4.23 3.09
N ALA A 79 -14.42 -3.89 3.67
CA ALA A 79 -14.48 -2.99 4.83
C ALA A 79 -13.66 -3.50 6.01
N GLN A 80 -13.83 -4.78 6.38
CA GLN A 80 -13.10 -5.39 7.49
C GLN A 80 -11.59 -5.41 7.24
N LEU A 81 -11.16 -5.80 6.03
CA LEU A 81 -9.76 -5.79 5.64
C LEU A 81 -9.16 -4.38 5.79
N LEU A 82 -9.82 -3.37 5.23
CA LEU A 82 -9.31 -2.01 5.19
C LEU A 82 -9.26 -1.38 6.58
N PHE A 83 -10.22 -1.70 7.43
CA PHE A 83 -10.20 -1.32 8.84
C PHE A 83 -8.99 -1.94 9.56
N LEU A 84 -8.77 -3.25 9.40
CA LEU A 84 -7.63 -3.96 10.00
C LEU A 84 -6.29 -3.42 9.49
N LEU A 85 -6.16 -3.17 8.19
CA LEU A 85 -4.96 -2.56 7.60
C LEU A 85 -4.68 -1.19 8.21
N GLN A 86 -5.69 -0.32 8.28
CA GLN A 86 -5.50 1.02 8.81
C GLN A 86 -5.15 1.01 10.31
N GLN A 87 -5.75 0.12 11.09
CA GLN A 87 -5.41 -0.06 12.49
C GLN A 87 -3.98 -0.57 12.66
N SER A 88 -3.59 -1.60 11.91
CA SER A 88 -2.26 -2.21 11.96
C SER A 88 -1.17 -1.21 11.57
N ILE A 89 -1.40 -0.43 10.51
CA ILE A 89 -0.48 0.65 10.08
C ILE A 89 -0.37 1.72 11.17
N GLY A 90 -1.49 2.10 11.79
CA GLY A 90 -1.51 3.04 12.90
C GLY A 90 -0.65 2.57 14.09
N LEU A 91 -0.80 1.31 14.48
CA LEU A 91 -0.02 0.68 15.55
C LEU A 91 1.46 0.59 15.19
N LEU A 92 1.78 0.11 13.98
CA LEU A 92 3.16 0.01 13.50
C LEU A 92 3.85 1.37 13.51
N PHE A 93 3.17 2.40 13.01
CA PHE A 93 3.72 3.75 12.95
C PHE A 93 3.91 4.36 14.35
N HIS A 94 2.99 4.08 15.27
CA HIS A 94 3.15 4.44 16.67
C HIS A 94 4.40 3.79 17.27
N ARG A 95 4.52 2.45 17.17
CA ARG A 95 5.68 1.69 17.67
C ARG A 95 7.00 2.17 17.07
N TRP A 96 7.02 2.41 15.75
CA TRP A 96 8.19 2.96 15.05
C TRP A 96 8.60 4.31 15.63
N ARG A 97 7.64 5.22 15.83
CA ARG A 97 7.90 6.55 16.39
C ARG A 97 8.43 6.50 17.83
N HIS A 98 8.08 5.47 18.59
CA HIS A 98 8.54 5.26 19.96
C HIS A 98 9.79 4.36 20.06
N GLY A 99 10.35 3.91 18.92
CA GLY A 99 11.56 3.07 18.90
C GLY A 99 11.35 1.59 19.27
N GLU A 100 10.10 1.14 19.38
CA GLU A 100 9.71 -0.19 19.87
C GLU A 100 9.76 -1.32 18.81
N LEU A 101 10.42 -1.07 17.67
CA LEU A 101 10.56 -2.05 16.59
C LEU A 101 11.89 -2.82 16.62
N ALA A 102 12.81 -2.44 17.50
CA ALA A 102 14.15 -3.03 17.61
C ALA A 102 14.32 -3.95 18.83
N ALA A 103 13.25 -4.24 19.58
CA ALA A 103 13.23 -5.14 20.73
C ALA A 103 12.56 -6.47 20.34
#